data_AF-A0A951SAD3-F1
#
_entry.id   AF-A0A951SAD3-F1
#
_cell.length_a   1.000
_cell.length_b   1.000
_cell.length_c   1.000
_cell.angle_alpha   90.00
_cell.angle_beta   90.00
_cell.angle_gamma   90.00
#
_symmetry.space_group_name_H-M   'P 1'
#
loop_
_entity.id
_entity.type
_entity.pdbx_description
1 polymer ?
#
loop_
_entity_poly.entity_id
_entity_poly.type
_entity_poly.pdbx_seq_one_letter_code
_entity_poly.pdbx_strand_id
1 'polypeptide(L)'
;MEKKKKKLIHKLKNRYRIVLINDTTFEEKISFSLTPMNVFVGFSSFLVFFICIISWLIIFTPLREYIPGYSDPDMKKDLAKTLYKIDSLEKALMDKDAYYKNILHIVTDNSK
;
A
#
# COMPACT_ATOMS: atom_id res chain seq x y z
N MET A 1 -42.58 -16.72 -4.91
CA MET A 1 -41.25 -16.46 -4.30
C MET A 1 -41.34 -15.82 -2.90
N GLU A 2 -42.38 -15.04 -2.59
CA GLU A 2 -42.70 -14.45 -1.27
C GLU A 2 -42.57 -15.39 -0.05
N LYS A 3 -43.11 -16.62 -0.12
CA LYS A 3 -43.10 -17.57 1.02
C LYS A 3 -41.68 -18.01 1.44
N LYS A 4 -40.71 -18.06 0.51
CA LYS A 4 -39.31 -18.43 0.84
C LYS A 4 -38.60 -17.33 1.61
N LYS A 5 -38.79 -16.05 1.23
CA LYS A 5 -38.20 -14.89 1.95
C LYS A 5 -38.68 -14.83 3.40
N LYS A 6 -39.98 -15.00 3.65
CA LYS A 6 -40.54 -15.03 5.01
C LYS A 6 -39.93 -16.14 5.88
N LYS A 7 -39.66 -17.31 5.31
CA LYS A 7 -39.03 -18.45 6.02
C LYS A 7 -37.56 -18.17 6.41
N LEU A 8 -36.80 -17.49 5.54
CA LEU A 8 -35.41 -17.11 5.81
C LEU A 8 -35.32 -16.06 6.92
N ILE A 9 -36.16 -15.04 6.88
CA ILE A 9 -36.22 -13.98 7.90
C ILE A 9 -36.57 -14.58 9.27
N HIS A 10 -37.46 -15.58 9.30
CA HIS A 10 -37.82 -16.27 10.54
C HIS A 10 -36.63 -17.06 11.11
N LYS A 11 -35.86 -17.78 10.27
CA LYS A 11 -34.63 -18.47 10.69
C LYS A 11 -33.55 -17.52 11.21
N LEU A 12 -33.41 -16.34 10.63
CA LEU A 12 -32.44 -15.31 11.05
C LEU A 12 -32.79 -14.65 12.39
N LYS A 13 -34.05 -14.73 12.83
CA LYS A 13 -34.53 -14.20 14.11
C LYS A 13 -34.47 -15.21 15.26
N ASN A 14 -34.17 -16.48 14.97
CA ASN A 14 -34.01 -17.48 16.02
C ASN A 14 -32.83 -17.09 16.93
N ARG A 15 -33.07 -17.12 18.24
CA ARG A 15 -32.03 -16.86 19.24
C ARG A 15 -31.25 -18.15 19.43
N TYR A 16 -29.94 -18.12 19.20
CA TYR A 16 -29.05 -19.22 19.51
C TYR A 16 -28.29 -18.86 20.80
N ARG A 17 -28.25 -19.78 21.76
CA ARG A 17 -27.51 -19.61 23.00
C ARG A 17 -26.24 -20.45 22.89
N ILE A 18 -25.09 -19.80 22.88
CA ILE A 18 -23.79 -20.48 22.97
C ILE A 18 -23.41 -20.44 24.45
N VAL A 19 -23.20 -21.61 25.03
CA VAL A 19 -22.87 -21.78 26.44
C VAL A 19 -21.50 -22.42 26.53
N LEU A 20 -20.56 -21.76 27.22
CA LEU A 20 -19.25 -22.32 27.54
C LEU A 20 -19.30 -22.90 28.95
N ILE A 21 -19.25 -24.22 29.05
CA ILE A 21 -19.26 -24.95 30.32
C ILE A 21 -17.84 -25.47 30.59
N ASN A 22 -17.41 -25.42 31.85
CA ASN A 22 -16.16 -26.07 32.26
C ASN A 22 -16.38 -27.58 32.39
N ASP A 23 -15.67 -28.40 31.61
CA ASP A 23 -15.86 -29.86 31.60
C ASP A 23 -15.59 -30.53 32.96
N THR A 24 -14.77 -29.92 33.83
CA THR A 24 -14.42 -30.50 35.14
C THR A 24 -15.31 -30.06 36.30
N THR A 25 -15.82 -28.82 36.26
CA THR A 25 -16.66 -28.27 37.35
C THR A 25 -18.12 -28.07 36.95
N PHE A 26 -18.46 -28.30 35.68
CA PHE A 26 -19.79 -28.05 35.10
C PHE A 26 -20.33 -26.62 35.31
N GLU A 27 -19.49 -25.68 35.74
CA GLU A 27 -19.89 -24.28 35.92
C GLU A 27 -19.99 -23.58 34.56
N GLU A 28 -21.11 -22.87 34.36
CA GLU A 28 -21.36 -22.03 33.20
C GLU A 28 -20.46 -20.78 33.30
N LYS A 29 -19.30 -20.78 32.62
CA LYS A 29 -18.34 -19.67 32.74
C LYS A 29 -18.80 -18.44 31.97
N ILE A 30 -19.39 -18.63 30.79
CA ILE A 30 -19.84 -17.54 29.92
C ILE A 30 -21.06 -18.03 29.11
N SER A 31 -22.17 -17.31 29.18
CA SER A 31 -23.35 -17.52 28.32
C SER A 31 -23.54 -16.31 27.41
N PHE A 32 -23.41 -16.49 26.10
CA PHE A 32 -23.68 -15.46 25.11
C PHE A 32 -24.94 -15.83 24.31
N SER A 33 -25.95 -14.95 24.35
CA SER A 33 -27.14 -15.07 23.51
C SER A 33 -26.95 -14.24 22.24
N LEU A 34 -26.55 -14.90 21.16
CA LEU A 34 -26.26 -14.25 19.88
C LEU A 34 -27.39 -14.60 18.90
N THR A 35 -28.00 -13.58 18.30
CA THR A 35 -28.83 -13.81 17.11
C THR A 35 -27.93 -13.81 15.88
N PRO A 36 -28.20 -14.67 14.86
CA PRO A 36 -27.42 -14.69 13.63
C PRO A 36 -27.34 -13.31 12.96
N MET A 37 -28.38 -12.50 13.13
CA MET A 37 -28.40 -11.10 12.68
C MET A 37 -27.34 -10.24 13.38
N ASN A 38 -27.20 -10.34 14.70
CA ASN A 38 -26.24 -9.53 15.46
C ASN A 38 -24.79 -9.93 15.16
N VAL A 39 -24.55 -11.23 14.94
CA VAL A 39 -23.24 -11.73 14.50
C VAL A 39 -22.90 -11.18 13.11
N PHE A 40 -23.85 -11.16 12.19
CA PHE A 40 -23.63 -10.61 10.86
C PHE A 40 -23.31 -9.12 10.89
N VAL A 41 -24.06 -8.34 11.68
CA VAL A 41 -23.81 -6.89 11.86
C VAL A 41 -22.47 -6.63 12.55
N GLY A 42 -22.13 -7.40 13.59
CA GLY A 42 -20.83 -7.29 14.26
C GLY A 42 -19.67 -7.64 13.33
N PHE A 43 -19.81 -8.71 12.55
CA PHE A 43 -18.81 -9.13 11.57
C PHE A 43 -18.64 -8.11 10.44
N SER A 44 -19.75 -7.57 9.90
CA SER A 44 -19.66 -6.54 8.86
C SER A 44 -19.04 -5.25 9.39
N SER A 45 -19.38 -4.84 10.61
CA SER A 45 -18.78 -3.68 11.26
C SER A 45 -17.28 -3.86 11.48
N PHE A 46 -16.88 -5.04 11.97
CA PHE A 46 -15.48 -5.40 12.12
C PHE A 46 -14.73 -5.38 10.78
N LEU A 47 -15.34 -5.91 9.72
CA LEU A 47 -14.74 -5.91 8.39
C LEU A 47 -14.51 -4.48 7.87
N VAL A 48 -15.51 -3.61 8.00
CA VAL A 48 -15.41 -2.19 7.59
C VAL A 48 -14.33 -1.48 8.41
N PHE A 49 -14.31 -1.69 9.73
CA PHE A 49 -13.29 -1.14 10.61
C PHE A 49 -11.88 -1.59 10.21
N PHE A 50 -11.71 -2.87 9.88
CA PHE A 50 -10.44 -3.43 9.45
C PHE A 50 -9.98 -2.83 8.12
N ILE A 51 -10.88 -2.67 7.16
CA ILE A 51 -10.60 -2.01 5.87
C ILE A 51 -10.18 -0.55 6.09
N CYS A 52 -10.85 0.18 6.98
CA CYS A 52 -10.46 1.54 7.34
C CYS A 52 -9.05 1.60 7.93
N ILE A 53 -8.72 0.69 8.86
CA ILE A 53 -7.37 0.60 9.44
C ILE A 53 -6.32 0.31 8.37
N ILE A 54 -6.55 -0.68 7.50
CA ILE A 54 -5.61 -1.02 6.44
C ILE A 54 -5.41 0.15 5.48
N SER A 55 -6.49 0.83 5.10
CA SER A 55 -6.42 2.00 4.22
C SER A 55 -5.63 3.14 4.88
N TRP A 56 -5.85 3.35 6.18
CA TRP A 56 -5.10 4.32 6.97
C TRP A 56 -3.61 3.94 7.04
N LEU A 57 -3.31 2.66 7.25
CA LEU A 57 -1.95 2.14 7.25
C LEU A 57 -1.26 2.39 5.90
N ILE A 58 -1.93 2.15 4.77
CA ILE A 58 -1.38 2.39 3.42
C ILE A 58 -1.06 3.86 3.18
N ILE A 59 -1.81 4.80 3.77
CA ILE A 59 -1.53 6.24 3.66
C ILE A 59 -0.31 6.62 4.50
N PHE A 60 -0.19 6.05 5.71
CA PHE A 60 0.88 6.37 6.66
C PHE A 60 2.18 5.58 6.43
N THR A 61 2.12 4.45 5.73
CA THR A 61 3.30 3.65 5.38
C THR A 61 3.67 3.85 3.90
N PRO A 62 4.96 3.84 3.55
CA PRO A 62 5.42 4.02 2.17
C PRO A 62 5.19 2.77 1.28
N LEU A 63 4.18 1.92 1.57
CA LEU A 63 3.86 0.77 0.72
C LEU A 63 3.50 1.18 -0.71
N ARG A 64 2.96 2.40 -0.90
CA ARG A 64 2.64 2.97 -2.22
C ARG A 64 3.89 3.24 -3.08
N GLU A 65 5.02 3.50 -2.45
CA GLU A 65 6.30 3.83 -3.12
C GLU A 65 6.99 2.56 -3.65
N TYR A 66 6.58 1.39 -3.15
CA TYR A 66 7.03 0.08 -3.62
C TYR A 66 6.34 -0.42 -4.89
N ILE A 67 5.34 0.30 -5.41
CA ILE A 67 4.70 -0.01 -6.69
C ILE A 67 5.47 0.73 -7.79
N PRO A 68 6.34 0.04 -8.56
CA PRO A 68 7.03 0.67 -9.68
C PRO A 68 5.99 1.19 -10.68
N GLY A 69 5.91 2.51 -10.85
CA GLY A 69 4.94 3.19 -11.72
C GLY A 69 4.08 4.26 -11.03
N TYR A 70 3.97 4.26 -9.69
CA TYR A 70 3.40 5.41 -8.97
C TYR A 70 4.46 6.50 -8.88
N SER A 71 4.28 7.54 -9.69
CA SER A 71 5.25 8.62 -9.76
C SER A 71 5.06 9.59 -8.60
N ASP A 72 5.93 9.54 -7.60
CA ASP A 72 6.01 10.64 -6.64
C ASP A 72 6.40 11.93 -7.41
N PRO A 73 5.62 13.03 -7.28
CA PRO A 73 5.92 14.28 -7.95
C PRO A 73 7.33 14.81 -7.62
N ASP A 74 7.80 14.50 -6.42
CA ASP A 74 9.12 14.89 -5.93
C ASP A 74 10.23 14.08 -6.59
N MET A 75 10.02 12.77 -6.82
CA MET A 75 10.97 11.96 -7.60
C MET A 75 11.12 12.48 -9.03
N LYS A 76 10.04 12.92 -9.69
CA LYS A 76 10.13 13.49 -11.05
C LYS A 76 10.94 14.78 -11.08
N LYS A 77 10.77 15.65 -10.08
CA LYS A 77 11.53 16.91 -9.98
C LYS A 77 13.01 16.65 -9.73
N ASP A 78 13.33 15.72 -8.84
CA ASP A 78 14.71 15.36 -8.56
C ASP A 78 15.39 14.66 -9.75
N LEU A 79 14.66 13.82 -10.48
CA LEU A 79 15.14 13.25 -11.75
C LEU A 79 15.42 14.34 -12.77
N ALA A 80 14.48 15.28 -12.98
CA ALA A 80 14.67 16.37 -13.94
C ALA A 80 15.87 17.27 -13.56
N LYS A 81 16.04 17.59 -12.28
CA LYS A 81 17.17 18.38 -11.78
C LYS A 81 18.50 17.64 -11.94
N THR A 82 18.50 16.33 -11.74
CA THR A 82 19.69 15.49 -11.91
C THR A 82 20.05 15.37 -13.38
N LEU A 83 19.08 15.14 -14.27
CA LEU A 83 19.29 15.12 -15.73
C LEU A 83 19.88 16.45 -16.22
N TYR A 84 19.35 17.59 -15.77
CA TYR A 84 19.88 18.89 -16.14
C TYR A 84 21.34 19.08 -15.70
N LYS A 85 21.69 18.63 -14.49
CA LYS A 85 23.09 18.66 -14.01
C LYS A 85 24.01 17.76 -14.83
N ILE A 86 23.54 16.56 -15.19
CA ILE A 86 24.30 15.61 -16.02
C ILE A 86 24.58 16.22 -17.39
N ASP A 87 23.56 16.76 -18.06
CA ASP A 87 23.68 17.42 -19.36
C ASP A 87 24.67 18.59 -19.32
N SER A 88 24.60 19.40 -18.25
CA SER A 88 25.55 20.49 -18.03
C SER A 88 26.99 20.00 -17.81
N LEU A 89 27.19 18.89 -17.12
CA LEU A 89 28.51 18.30 -16.89
C LEU A 89 29.06 17.68 -18.17
N GLU A 90 28.23 16.98 -18.93
CA GLU A 90 28.59 16.37 -20.21
C GLU A 90 29.08 17.43 -21.20
N LYS A 91 28.35 18.54 -21.33
CA LYS A 91 28.76 19.68 -22.17
C LYS A 91 30.10 20.26 -21.75
N ALA A 92 30.30 20.49 -20.45
CA ALA A 92 31.56 21.02 -19.94
C ALA A 92 32.73 20.06 -20.20
N LEU A 93 32.48 18.75 -20.13
CA LEU A 93 33.47 17.72 -20.41
C LEU A 93 33.81 17.66 -21.90
N MET A 94 32.82 17.77 -22.79
CA MET A 94 33.04 17.87 -24.24
C MET A 94 33.88 19.08 -24.62
N ASP A 95 33.61 20.25 -24.03
CA ASP A 95 34.40 21.46 -24.28
C ASP A 95 35.85 21.30 -23.82
N LYS A 96 36.06 20.62 -22.68
CA LYS A 96 37.40 20.30 -22.16
C LYS A 96 38.14 19.32 -23.07
N ASP A 97 37.48 18.26 -23.51
CA ASP A 97 38.06 17.26 -24.43
C ASP A 97 38.45 17.90 -25.77
N ALA A 98 37.62 18.78 -26.31
CA ALA A 98 37.94 19.53 -27.52
C ALA A 98 39.18 20.43 -27.33
N TYR A 99 39.27 21.11 -26.17
CA TYR A 99 40.43 21.93 -25.83
C TYR A 99 41.72 21.09 -25.71
N TYR A 100 41.69 19.96 -24.99
CA TYR A 100 42.82 19.06 -24.86
C TYR A 100 43.25 18.49 -26.22
N LYS A 101 42.28 18.10 -27.07
CA LYS A 101 42.54 17.62 -28.42
C LYS A 101 43.26 18.66 -29.28
N ASN A 102 42.83 19.92 -29.20
CA ASN A 102 43.46 21.02 -29.94
C ASN A 102 44.89 21.30 -29.45
N ILE A 103 45.13 21.27 -28.14
CA ILE A 103 46.50 21.40 -27.59
C ILE A 103 47.38 20.25 -28.07
N LEU A 104 46.90 19.01 -27.94
CA LEU A 104 47.64 17.82 -28.38
C LEU A 104 47.98 17.89 -29.87
N HIS A 105 47.05 18.38 -30.69
CA HIS A 105 47.30 18.60 -32.11
C HIS A 105 48.44 19.60 -32.33
N ILE A 106 48.40 20.77 -31.71
CA ILE A 106 49.44 21.81 -31.89
C ILE A 106 50.82 21.35 -31.37
N VAL A 107 50.86 20.67 -30.23
CA VAL A 107 52.12 20.20 -29.62
C VAL A 107 52.75 19.05 -30.43
N THR A 108 51.93 18.18 -31.02
CA THR A 108 52.40 17.05 -31.84
C THR A 108 52.75 17.48 -33.26
N ASP A 109 52.03 18.46 -33.82
CA ASP A 109 52.28 19.01 -35.17
C ASP A 109 53.57 19.84 -35.22
N ASN A 110 53.92 20.53 -34.14
CA ASN A 110 55.16 21.30 -34.02
C ASN A 110 56.41 20.47 -33.61
N SER A 111 56.31 19.14 -33.55
CA SER A 111 57.46 18.26 -33.22
C SER A 111 58.02 17.48 -34.41
N LYS A 112 57.69 17.89 -35.64
CA LYS A 112 58.26 17.36 -36.89
C LYS A 112 59.08 18.38 -37.66
#